data_AF-A0A166CQP6-F1
#
_entry.id   AF-A0A166CQP6-F1
#
_cell.length_a   1.000
_cell.length_b   1.000
_cell.length_c   1.000
_cell.angle_alpha   90.00
_cell.angle_beta   90.00
_cell.angle_gamma   90.00
#
_symmetry.space_group_name_H-M   'P 1'
#
loop_
_entity.id
_entity.type
_entity.pdbx_description
1 polymer ?
#
loop_
_entity_poly.entity_id
_entity_poly.type
_entity_poly.pdbx_seq_one_letter_code
_entity_poly.pdbx_strand_id
1 'polypeptide(L)'
;MNVQKVLLVFPNLVACDKAIVTDMYGEGPMDLRHNVLQTLDLRVSGRGAFELFFEHCVLPSLVKLRLHSDQHWPGLWSQSAFHRFLWQSSCRLQTLVLDFVGLTTHDLLALLELVPTLCELHVIDRPAENLPPNSIIGNVLMERLAIFSPPLLPNLRVLKLGGILSFDLQPFATMAQSRFAADQYRHPMGCRRLQSLVVYPSVPVAGLYASWRTIEELHFVNEYLGYQVDIQTAEY
;
A
#
# COMPACT_ATOMS: atom_id res chain seq x y z
N MET A 1 21.67 -6.58 6.75
CA MET A 1 22.22 -5.52 7.63
C MET A 1 21.04 -4.73 8.18
N ASN A 2 21.00 -4.43 9.48
CA ASN A 2 19.92 -3.64 10.08
C ASN A 2 19.90 -2.24 9.43
N VAL A 3 18.70 -1.80 9.00
CA VAL A 3 18.52 -0.53 8.28
C VAL A 3 19.06 0.68 9.04
N GLN A 4 18.92 0.73 10.37
CA GLN A 4 19.36 1.88 11.17
C GLN A 4 20.88 2.05 11.10
N LYS A 5 21.63 0.95 11.17
CA LYS A 5 23.10 0.97 11.01
C LYS A 5 23.49 1.45 9.61
N VAL A 6 22.78 1.02 8.57
CA VAL A 6 23.04 1.48 7.19
C VAL A 6 22.86 2.99 7.09
N LEU A 7 21.73 3.50 7.59
CA LEU A 7 21.39 4.91 7.49
C LEU A 7 22.29 5.80 8.35
N LEU A 8 22.86 5.29 9.45
CA LEU A 8 23.89 6.00 10.23
C LEU A 8 25.25 6.04 9.52
N VAL A 9 25.65 4.94 8.88
CA VAL A 9 26.96 4.84 8.21
C VAL A 9 26.98 5.65 6.91
N PHE A 10 25.85 5.77 6.22
CA PHE A 10 25.74 6.42 4.91
C PHE A 10 24.79 7.63 4.94
N PRO A 11 25.18 8.77 5.55
CA PRO A 11 24.28 9.92 5.73
C PRO A 11 23.84 10.62 4.43
N ASN A 12 24.51 10.31 3.32
CA ASN A 12 24.19 10.83 1.98
C ASN A 12 23.40 9.84 1.13
N LEU A 13 22.90 8.76 1.72
CA LEU A 13 22.18 7.71 0.99
C LEU A 13 20.81 8.23 0.50
N VAL A 14 20.60 8.28 -0.81
CA VAL A 14 19.35 8.77 -1.40
C VAL A 14 18.30 7.66 -1.52
N ALA A 15 18.74 6.41 -1.69
CA ALA A 15 17.88 5.25 -1.80
C ALA A 15 18.43 4.07 -0.98
N CYS A 16 17.57 3.41 -0.22
CA CYS A 16 17.91 2.22 0.55
C CYS A 16 16.95 1.10 0.17
N ASP A 17 17.46 0.13 -0.59
CA ASP A 17 16.66 -0.98 -1.11
C ASP A 17 16.85 -2.25 -0.27
N LYS A 18 15.77 -3.01 -0.05
CA LYS A 18 15.77 -4.32 0.63
C LYS A 18 16.37 -4.28 2.04
N ALA A 19 16.16 -3.20 2.76
CA ALA A 19 16.65 -3.07 4.12
C ALA A 19 15.78 -3.93 5.04
N ILE A 20 16.39 -4.57 6.04
CA ILE A 20 15.67 -5.44 6.96
C ILE A 20 15.57 -4.76 8.31
N VAL A 21 14.36 -4.71 8.85
CA VAL A 21 14.08 -4.37 10.24
C VAL A 21 13.75 -5.66 10.96
N THR A 22 14.58 -6.03 11.93
CA THR A 22 14.33 -7.14 12.86
C THR A 22 14.00 -6.59 14.23
N ASP A 23 13.46 -7.42 15.12
CA ASP A 23 13.39 -7.08 16.53
C ASP A 23 14.79 -6.73 17.06
N MET A 24 14.85 -5.67 17.86
CA MET A 24 16.09 -5.19 18.48
C MET A 24 16.18 -5.72 19.90
N TYR A 25 16.17 -7.05 20.08
CA TYR A 25 16.49 -7.63 21.37
C TYR A 25 17.94 -7.28 21.74
N GLY A 26 18.13 -6.19 22.49
CA GLY A 26 19.42 -5.78 23.07
C GLY A 26 20.06 -4.52 22.50
N GLU A 27 19.54 -3.96 21.40
CA GLU A 27 19.97 -2.63 20.92
C GLU A 27 18.89 -1.62 21.32
N GLY A 28 19.25 -0.64 22.15
CA GLY A 28 18.33 0.42 22.56
C GLY A 28 17.82 1.22 21.37
N PRO A 29 16.69 1.93 21.52
CA PRO A 29 16.17 2.79 20.46
C PRO A 29 17.22 3.82 20.04
N MET A 30 17.51 3.88 18.74
CA MET A 30 18.38 4.90 18.16
C MET A 30 17.53 5.88 17.37
N ASP A 31 17.44 7.11 17.87
CA ASP A 31 16.82 8.20 17.12
C ASP A 31 17.61 8.46 15.84
N LEU A 32 16.99 8.17 14.71
CA LEU A 32 17.57 8.25 13.39
C LEU A 32 16.94 9.38 12.60
N ARG A 33 17.75 10.36 12.19
CA ARG A 33 17.32 11.40 11.26
C ARG A 33 18.14 11.33 9.98
N HIS A 34 17.46 11.13 8.85
CA HIS A 34 18.11 11.04 7.54
C HIS A 34 17.50 12.04 6.56
N ASN A 35 18.19 13.16 6.33
CA ASN A 35 17.61 14.31 5.62
C ASN A 35 17.55 14.17 4.09
N VAL A 36 18.30 13.25 3.48
CA VAL A 36 18.37 13.13 2.00
C VAL A 36 17.79 11.83 1.45
N LEU A 37 17.28 10.94 2.30
CA LEU A 37 16.73 9.66 1.86
C LEU A 37 15.37 9.90 1.20
N GLN A 38 15.26 9.52 -0.07
CA GLN A 38 14.05 9.69 -0.89
C GLN A 38 13.31 8.38 -1.12
N THR A 39 14.04 7.26 -1.21
CA THR A 39 13.46 5.93 -1.41
C THR A 39 13.87 5.02 -0.28
N LEU A 40 12.89 4.36 0.31
CA LEU A 40 13.10 3.37 1.34
C LEU A 40 12.24 2.13 1.08
N ASP A 41 12.89 0.99 0.99
CA ASP A 41 12.28 -0.33 0.86
C ASP A 41 12.66 -1.16 2.08
N LEU A 42 11.66 -1.42 2.93
CA LEU A 42 11.81 -2.14 4.18
C LEU A 42 11.11 -3.48 4.12
N ARG A 43 11.84 -4.51 4.52
CA ARG A 43 11.29 -5.78 4.97
C ARG A 43 11.21 -5.77 6.49
N VAL A 44 10.00 -5.76 7.02
CA VAL A 44 9.74 -5.78 8.46
C VAL A 44 9.57 -7.21 8.91
N SER A 45 10.30 -7.59 9.95
CA SER A 45 10.28 -8.93 10.52
C SER A 45 10.37 -8.87 12.04
N GLY A 46 9.60 -9.71 12.72
CA GLY A 46 9.54 -9.73 14.18
C GLY A 46 8.50 -8.76 14.78
N ARG A 47 8.08 -9.09 16.00
CA ARG A 47 7.08 -8.33 16.75
C ARG A 47 7.66 -6.99 17.22
N GLY A 48 6.93 -5.90 17.04
CA GLY A 48 7.39 -4.59 17.49
C GLY A 48 8.38 -3.89 16.55
N ALA A 49 8.91 -4.60 15.54
CA ALA A 49 9.92 -4.05 14.62
C ALA A 49 9.38 -2.85 13.84
N PHE A 50 8.09 -2.88 13.47
CA PHE A 50 7.40 -1.78 12.82
C PHE A 50 7.35 -0.55 13.74
N GLU A 51 6.82 -0.69 14.96
CA GLU A 51 6.74 0.39 15.93
C GLU A 51 8.11 0.98 16.23
N LEU A 52 9.07 0.13 16.58
CA LEU A 52 10.43 0.55 16.93
C LEU A 52 11.09 1.34 15.80
N PHE A 53 10.90 0.95 14.55
CA PHE A 53 11.44 1.71 13.42
C PHE A 53 10.74 3.06 13.28
N PHE A 54 9.41 3.07 13.23
CA PHE A 54 8.63 4.28 12.91
C PHE A 54 8.55 5.29 14.05
N GLU A 55 8.71 4.88 15.31
CA GLU A 55 8.77 5.80 16.45
C GLU A 55 10.10 6.57 16.56
N HIS A 56 11.17 6.04 15.97
CA HIS A 56 12.53 6.57 16.11
C HIS A 56 13.15 7.10 14.81
N CYS A 57 12.42 7.07 13.69
CA CYS A 57 12.94 7.52 12.40
C CYS A 57 12.28 8.82 11.92
N VAL A 58 13.11 9.78 11.48
CA VAL A 58 12.67 11.04 10.88
C VAL A 58 13.29 11.17 9.48
N LEU A 59 12.45 11.04 8.45
CA LEU A 59 12.86 10.95 7.04
C LEU A 59 12.18 12.04 6.19
N PRO A 60 12.57 13.32 6.34
CA PRO A 60 11.81 14.44 5.78
C PRO A 60 11.80 14.51 4.25
N SER A 61 12.81 13.94 3.59
CA SER A 61 12.89 13.90 2.14
C SER A 61 12.27 12.64 1.53
N LEU A 62 11.61 11.79 2.33
CA LEU A 62 11.08 10.52 1.83
C LEU A 62 9.94 10.77 0.83
N VAL A 63 10.08 10.18 -0.36
CA VAL A 63 9.11 10.28 -1.47
C VAL A 63 8.50 8.92 -1.78
N LYS A 64 9.28 7.85 -1.64
CA LYS A 64 8.87 6.47 -1.94
C LYS A 64 9.10 5.58 -0.74
N LEU A 65 8.06 4.90 -0.29
CA LEU A 65 8.12 3.93 0.79
C LEU A 65 7.56 2.60 0.31
N ARG A 66 8.34 1.53 0.48
CA ARG A 66 7.89 0.15 0.28
C ARG A 66 8.01 -0.61 1.58
N LEU A 67 6.93 -1.31 1.93
CA LEU A 67 6.82 -2.09 3.15
C LEU A 67 6.46 -3.52 2.79
N HIS A 68 7.35 -4.44 3.13
CA HIS A 68 7.21 -5.86 2.92
C HIS A 68 7.14 -6.57 4.27
N SER A 69 6.17 -7.47 4.45
CA SER A 69 6.16 -8.42 5.57
C SER A 69 5.75 -9.79 5.07
N ASP A 70 6.57 -10.79 5.37
CA ASP A 70 6.24 -12.19 5.07
C ASP A 70 5.53 -12.89 6.23
N GLN A 71 5.29 -12.19 7.33
CA GLN A 71 4.70 -12.76 8.53
C GLN A 71 3.36 -12.11 8.83
N HIS A 72 2.33 -12.95 8.98
CA HIS A 72 1.09 -12.52 9.61
C HIS A 72 1.22 -12.62 11.13
N TRP A 73 1.38 -11.48 11.80
CA TRP A 73 1.18 -11.41 13.24
C TRP A 73 0.10 -10.38 13.55
N PRO A 74 -0.94 -10.73 14.32
CA PRO A 74 -1.84 -9.74 14.86
C PRO A 74 -1.04 -8.66 15.60
N GLY A 75 -1.28 -7.39 15.25
CA GLY A 75 -0.56 -6.25 15.81
C GLY A 75 0.84 -6.02 15.24
N LEU A 76 1.18 -6.58 14.08
CA LEU A 76 2.40 -6.19 13.36
C LEU A 76 2.29 -4.74 12.84
N TRP A 77 1.10 -4.34 12.40
CA TRP A 77 0.82 -2.97 11.98
C TRP A 77 0.44 -2.11 13.18
N SER A 78 1.10 -0.96 13.32
CA SER A 78 0.76 0.05 14.31
C SER A 78 0.41 1.36 13.64
N GLN A 79 -0.90 1.62 13.55
CA GLN A 79 -1.42 2.84 12.94
C GLN A 79 -0.90 4.10 13.63
N SER A 80 -0.74 4.06 14.97
CA SER A 80 -0.25 5.21 15.75
C SER A 80 1.23 5.50 15.50
N ALA A 81 2.07 4.46 15.39
CA ALA A 81 3.49 4.61 15.07
C ALA A 81 3.66 5.17 13.65
N PHE A 82 2.92 4.65 12.66
CA PHE A 82 2.97 5.15 11.29
C PHE A 82 2.51 6.61 11.17
N HIS A 83 1.42 6.97 11.87
CA HIS A 83 0.95 8.35 11.91
C HIS A 83 1.99 9.29 12.54
N ARG A 84 2.61 8.89 13.66
CA ARG A 84 3.68 9.66 14.31
C ARG A 84 4.87 9.85 13.37
N PHE A 85 5.27 8.81 12.66
CA PHE A 85 6.34 8.88 11.67
C PHE A 85 6.06 9.91 10.58
N LEU A 86 4.87 9.87 9.97
CA LEU A 86 4.49 10.82 8.92
C LEU A 86 4.46 12.26 9.46
N TRP A 87 3.93 12.44 10.67
CA TRP A 87 3.90 13.73 11.34
C TRP A 87 5.30 14.30 11.58
N GLN A 88 6.18 13.52 12.22
CA GLN A 88 7.55 13.93 12.55
C GLN A 88 8.41 14.14 11.31
N SER A 89 8.27 13.27 10.31
CA SER A 89 9.01 13.39 9.06
C SER A 89 8.49 14.55 8.22
N SER A 90 7.19 14.87 8.30
CA SER A 90 6.55 15.86 7.41
C SER A 90 6.88 15.62 5.93
N CYS A 91 7.05 14.35 5.57
CA CYS A 91 7.46 13.95 4.23
C CYS A 91 6.27 14.02 3.26
N ARG A 92 6.57 14.21 1.97
CA ARG A 92 5.56 14.29 0.91
C ARG A 92 5.55 13.00 0.12
N LEU A 93 5.00 11.96 0.73
CA LEU A 93 4.99 10.63 0.12
C LEU A 93 4.19 10.64 -1.19
N GLN A 94 4.80 10.15 -2.27
CA GLN A 94 4.20 10.07 -3.61
C GLN A 94 3.99 8.63 -4.08
N THR A 95 4.85 7.70 -3.65
CA THR A 95 4.71 6.27 -3.93
C THR A 95 4.64 5.50 -2.62
N LEU A 96 3.61 4.67 -2.48
CA LEU A 96 3.47 3.73 -1.37
C LEU A 96 3.24 2.33 -1.94
N VAL A 97 4.10 1.39 -1.53
CA VAL A 97 3.94 -0.04 -1.79
C VAL A 97 3.73 -0.74 -0.45
N LEU A 98 2.60 -1.44 -0.33
CA LEU A 98 2.23 -2.25 0.81
C LEU A 98 2.11 -3.68 0.35
N ASP A 99 3.10 -4.48 0.69
CA ASP A 99 3.13 -5.91 0.45
C ASP A 99 3.20 -6.60 1.83
N PHE A 100 2.10 -6.45 2.55
CA PHE A 100 2.11 -6.50 4.00
C PHE A 100 0.96 -7.34 4.52
N VAL A 101 1.32 -8.43 5.19
CA VAL A 101 0.36 -9.32 5.79
C VAL A 101 -0.01 -8.81 7.20
N GLY A 102 -1.29 -8.60 7.48
CA GLY A 102 -1.80 -8.17 8.80
C GLY A 102 -2.28 -6.73 8.91
N LEU A 103 -2.32 -5.99 7.79
CA LEU A 103 -3.06 -4.73 7.72
C LEU A 103 -4.57 -5.05 7.66
N THR A 104 -5.44 -4.23 8.26
CA THR A 104 -6.90 -4.33 8.05
C THR A 104 -7.37 -3.31 7.01
N THR A 105 -8.54 -3.51 6.41
CA THR A 105 -9.13 -2.49 5.52
C THR A 105 -9.29 -1.13 6.21
N HIS A 106 -9.64 -1.13 7.51
CA HIS A 106 -9.79 0.12 8.27
C HIS A 106 -8.45 0.83 8.46
N ASP A 107 -7.40 0.10 8.83
CA ASP A 107 -6.05 0.64 8.97
C ASP A 107 -5.52 1.18 7.63
N LEU A 108 -5.75 0.44 6.54
CA LEU A 108 -5.39 0.90 5.20
C LEU A 108 -6.08 2.22 4.86
N LEU A 109 -7.39 2.33 5.08
CA LEU A 109 -8.12 3.58 4.80
C LEU A 109 -7.62 4.74 5.66
N ALA A 110 -7.43 4.50 6.96
CA ALA A 110 -6.88 5.50 7.87
C ALA A 110 -5.46 5.94 7.46
N LEU A 111 -4.63 5.01 6.96
CA LEU A 111 -3.33 5.31 6.39
C LEU A 111 -3.46 6.21 5.16
N LEU A 112 -4.29 5.83 4.19
CA LEU A 112 -4.46 6.56 2.93
C LEU A 112 -4.97 8.00 3.14
N GLU A 113 -5.77 8.23 4.19
CA GLU A 113 -6.21 9.57 4.58
C GLU A 113 -5.06 10.48 5.07
N LEU A 114 -3.98 9.91 5.60
CA LEU A 114 -2.79 10.64 6.05
C LEU A 114 -1.84 11.03 4.91
N VAL A 115 -2.00 10.43 3.72
CA VAL A 115 -1.07 10.63 2.58
C VAL A 115 -1.79 11.07 1.30
N PRO A 116 -2.52 12.22 1.32
CA PRO A 116 -3.27 12.71 0.16
C PRO A 116 -2.39 13.10 -1.04
N THR A 117 -1.07 13.16 -0.86
CA THR A 117 -0.08 13.46 -1.91
C THR A 117 0.30 12.26 -2.77
N LEU A 118 -0.18 11.05 -2.45
CA LEU A 118 0.15 9.85 -3.23
C LEU A 118 -0.30 9.99 -4.69
N CYS A 119 0.64 9.64 -5.56
CA CYS A 119 0.46 9.50 -7.01
C CYS A 119 0.43 8.02 -7.42
N GLU A 120 1.08 7.16 -6.65
CA GLU A 120 1.21 5.72 -6.91
C GLU A 120 0.90 4.94 -5.63
N LEU A 121 -0.07 4.04 -5.72
CA LEU A 121 -0.42 3.11 -4.66
C LEU A 121 -0.35 1.68 -5.20
N HIS A 122 0.33 0.84 -4.45
CA HIS A 122 0.48 -0.58 -4.76
C HIS A 122 0.17 -1.37 -3.49
N VAL A 123 -0.88 -2.19 -3.53
CA VAL A 123 -1.30 -3.02 -2.40
C VAL A 123 -1.30 -4.47 -2.83
N ILE A 124 -0.52 -5.30 -2.14
CA ILE A 124 -0.47 -6.76 -2.30
C ILE A 124 -0.98 -7.40 -1.01
N ASP A 125 -2.09 -8.10 -1.12
CA ASP A 125 -2.73 -8.81 -0.03
C ASP A 125 -2.44 -10.31 -0.11
N ARG A 126 -1.29 -10.73 0.43
CA ARG A 126 -0.87 -12.12 0.30
C ARG A 126 -1.74 -13.06 1.15
N PRO A 127 -2.11 -14.24 0.63
CA PRO A 127 -2.79 -15.25 1.43
C PRO A 127 -1.91 -15.74 2.57
N ALA A 128 -2.49 -15.85 3.76
CA ALA A 128 -1.86 -16.48 4.91
C ALA A 128 -2.46 -17.86 5.14
N GLU A 129 -1.61 -18.90 5.21
CA GLU A 129 -2.01 -20.31 5.24
C GLU A 129 -2.97 -20.68 6.40
N ASN A 130 -3.02 -19.86 7.46
CA ASN A 130 -3.70 -20.20 8.71
C ASN A 130 -4.81 -19.23 9.12
N LEU A 131 -5.26 -18.35 8.21
CA LEU A 131 -6.19 -17.28 8.59
C LEU A 131 -7.44 -17.23 7.71
N PRO A 132 -8.57 -16.80 8.28
CA PRO A 132 -9.75 -16.54 7.48
C PRO A 132 -9.42 -15.47 6.42
N PRO A 133 -10.04 -15.56 5.23
CA PRO A 133 -9.78 -14.70 4.08
C PRO A 133 -10.38 -13.31 4.31
N ASN A 134 -9.84 -12.57 5.27
CA ASN A 134 -10.19 -11.16 5.46
C ASN A 134 -9.24 -10.34 4.61
N SER A 135 -9.59 -10.20 3.34
CA SER A 135 -8.80 -9.42 2.41
C SER A 135 -8.97 -7.93 2.65
N ILE A 136 -7.87 -7.18 2.58
CA ILE A 136 -7.88 -5.72 2.66
C ILE A 136 -8.41 -5.08 1.37
N ILE A 137 -8.33 -5.81 0.25
CA ILE A 137 -8.77 -5.37 -1.07
C ILE A 137 -10.21 -5.82 -1.32
N GLY A 138 -11.15 -5.17 -0.62
CA GLY A 138 -12.59 -5.46 -0.69
C GLY A 138 -13.44 -4.27 -1.19
N ASN A 139 -14.77 -4.44 -1.14
CA ASN A 139 -15.75 -3.44 -1.60
C ASN A 139 -15.55 -2.06 -0.96
N VAL A 140 -15.34 -2.01 0.36
CA VAL A 140 -15.14 -0.77 1.11
C VAL A 140 -13.95 0.02 0.55
N LEU A 141 -12.85 -0.65 0.19
CA LEU A 141 -11.70 0.02 -0.41
C LEU A 141 -12.04 0.57 -1.81
N MET A 142 -12.73 -0.21 -2.64
CA MET A 142 -13.14 0.24 -3.99
C MET A 142 -14.05 1.47 -3.92
N GLU A 143 -15.06 1.44 -3.05
CA GLU A 143 -15.98 2.55 -2.83
C GLU A 143 -15.24 3.79 -2.34
N ARG A 144 -14.29 3.66 -1.40
CA ARG A 144 -13.52 4.81 -0.90
C ARG A 144 -12.51 5.35 -1.92
N LEU A 145 -11.97 4.49 -2.80
CA LEU A 145 -11.09 4.90 -3.88
C LEU A 145 -11.83 5.50 -5.08
N ALA A 146 -13.13 5.26 -5.23
CA ALA A 146 -13.91 5.97 -6.24
C ALA A 146 -13.94 7.49 -5.94
N ILE A 147 -14.12 8.30 -6.98
CA ILE A 147 -14.17 9.75 -6.81
C ILE A 147 -15.52 10.16 -6.22
N PHE A 148 -15.59 10.19 -4.89
CA PHE A 148 -16.67 10.80 -4.10
C PHE A 148 -16.17 12.04 -3.37
N SER A 149 -17.06 12.84 -2.78
CA SER A 149 -16.70 14.09 -2.08
C SER A 149 -16.64 13.88 -0.56
N PRO A 150 -15.47 14.01 0.12
CA PRO A 150 -14.14 14.32 -0.42
C PRO A 150 -13.40 13.08 -0.99
N PRO A 151 -12.57 13.26 -2.04
CA PRO A 151 -11.90 12.15 -2.70
C PRO A 151 -10.69 11.67 -1.91
N LEU A 152 -10.61 10.37 -1.64
CA LEU A 152 -9.42 9.73 -1.07
C LEU A 152 -8.30 9.75 -2.12
N LEU A 153 -7.09 10.22 -1.82
CA LEU A 153 -5.97 10.28 -2.78
C LEU A 153 -6.32 11.02 -4.11
N PRO A 154 -6.59 12.33 -4.08
CA PRO A 154 -6.94 13.09 -5.29
C PRO A 154 -5.84 13.08 -6.36
N ASN A 155 -4.58 12.84 -5.99
CA ASN A 155 -3.46 12.85 -6.93
C ASN A 155 -3.12 11.48 -7.54
N LEU A 156 -3.88 10.42 -7.21
CA LEU A 156 -3.59 9.05 -7.63
C LEU A 156 -3.63 8.91 -9.16
N ARG A 157 -2.55 8.40 -9.74
CA ARG A 157 -2.37 8.14 -11.18
C ARG A 157 -2.08 6.68 -11.47
N VAL A 158 -1.44 5.97 -10.55
CA VAL A 158 -1.10 4.55 -10.68
C VAL A 158 -1.68 3.80 -9.50
N LEU A 159 -2.53 2.82 -9.79
CA LEU A 159 -3.08 1.91 -8.81
C LEU A 159 -2.73 0.49 -9.21
N LYS A 160 -2.06 -0.23 -8.32
CA LYS A 160 -1.74 -1.65 -8.47
C LYS A 160 -2.37 -2.44 -7.33
N LEU A 161 -3.14 -3.46 -7.67
CA LEU A 161 -3.82 -4.34 -6.71
C LEU A 161 -3.40 -5.78 -6.96
N GLY A 162 -2.93 -6.43 -5.91
CA GLY A 162 -2.36 -7.77 -5.98
C GLY A 162 -2.84 -8.66 -4.86
N GLY A 163 -2.76 -9.97 -5.07
CA GLY A 163 -3.03 -10.92 -4.00
C GLY A 163 -4.49 -11.37 -3.96
N ILE A 164 -5.06 -11.45 -2.76
CA ILE A 164 -6.47 -11.76 -2.56
C ILE A 164 -7.31 -10.53 -2.93
N LEU A 165 -8.21 -10.71 -3.89
CA LEU A 165 -9.15 -9.67 -4.34
C LEU A 165 -10.57 -10.08 -3.97
N SER A 166 -11.20 -9.38 -3.04
CA SER A 166 -12.48 -9.75 -2.41
C SER A 166 -13.62 -8.75 -2.65
N PHE A 167 -13.50 -7.93 -3.70
CA PHE A 167 -14.51 -6.94 -4.08
C PHE A 167 -15.48 -7.50 -5.13
N ASP A 168 -16.67 -6.95 -5.23
CA ASP A 168 -17.63 -7.14 -6.31
C ASP A 168 -17.21 -6.36 -7.56
N LEU A 169 -17.59 -6.90 -8.72
CA LEU A 169 -17.24 -6.33 -10.02
C LEU A 169 -17.81 -4.92 -10.21
N GLN A 170 -18.99 -4.64 -9.65
CA GLN A 170 -19.67 -3.35 -9.81
C GLN A 170 -18.99 -2.21 -9.02
N PRO A 171 -18.65 -2.35 -7.72
CA PRO A 171 -17.80 -1.39 -7.02
C PRO A 171 -16.44 -1.14 -7.71
N PHE A 172 -15.78 -2.20 -8.17
CA PHE A 172 -14.51 -2.07 -8.90
C PHE A 172 -14.66 -1.28 -10.21
N ALA A 173 -15.67 -1.62 -11.03
CA ALA A 173 -15.97 -0.89 -12.26
C ALA A 173 -16.31 0.58 -11.99
N THR A 174 -17.12 0.85 -10.96
CA THR A 174 -17.51 2.21 -10.56
C THR A 174 -16.28 3.04 -10.15
N MET A 175 -15.39 2.45 -9.35
CA MET A 175 -14.12 3.06 -8.96
C MET A 175 -13.28 3.39 -10.19
N ALA A 176 -13.01 2.40 -11.05
CA ALA A 176 -12.20 2.56 -12.24
C ALA A 176 -12.75 3.64 -13.18
N GLN A 177 -14.05 3.59 -13.51
CA GLN A 177 -14.72 4.58 -14.36
C GLN A 177 -14.59 5.99 -13.80
N SER A 178 -14.92 6.18 -12.52
CA SER A 178 -14.86 7.50 -11.89
C SER A 178 -13.45 8.11 -11.97
N ARG A 179 -12.43 7.26 -11.85
CA ARG A 179 -11.01 7.63 -11.86
C ARG A 179 -10.46 7.87 -13.26
N PHE A 180 -10.87 7.07 -14.25
CA PHE A 180 -10.46 7.26 -15.64
C PHE A 180 -11.14 8.47 -16.29
N ALA A 181 -12.34 8.84 -15.85
CA ALA A 181 -13.08 10.01 -16.32
C ALA A 181 -12.92 11.24 -15.40
N ALA A 182 -11.93 11.25 -14.49
CA ALA A 182 -11.75 12.32 -13.49
C ALA A 182 -11.61 13.73 -14.09
N ASP A 183 -11.09 13.84 -15.31
CA ASP A 183 -10.96 15.09 -16.07
C ASP A 183 -12.29 15.60 -16.63
N GLN A 184 -13.30 14.73 -16.76
CA GLN A 184 -14.62 15.05 -17.29
C GLN A 184 -15.57 15.58 -16.20
N TYR A 185 -15.35 15.19 -14.96
CA TYR A 185 -16.17 15.64 -13.84
C TYR A 185 -15.74 17.04 -13.39
N ARG A 186 -16.66 18.00 -13.45
CA ARG A 186 -16.43 19.37 -12.94
C ARG A 186 -16.20 19.41 -11.42
N HIS A 187 -16.60 18.36 -10.70
CA HIS A 187 -16.44 18.23 -9.25
C HIS A 187 -16.15 16.78 -8.84
N PRO A 188 -15.29 16.56 -7.83
CA PRO A 188 -14.50 17.56 -7.10
C PRO A 188 -13.31 18.08 -7.92
N MET A 189 -13.10 19.40 -7.91
CA MET A 189 -11.96 20.02 -8.61
C MET A 189 -10.65 19.54 -7.99
N GLY A 190 -9.68 19.16 -8.83
CA GLY A 190 -8.31 18.83 -8.40
C GLY A 190 -7.98 17.33 -8.40
N CYS A 191 -8.94 16.44 -8.67
CA CYS A 191 -8.63 15.03 -8.90
C CYS A 191 -7.83 14.84 -10.20
N ARG A 192 -6.79 14.01 -10.13
CA ARG A 192 -6.05 13.55 -11.28
C ARG A 192 -6.70 12.30 -11.85
N ARG A 193 -6.70 12.22 -13.17
CA ARG A 193 -7.09 11.02 -13.90
C ARG A 193 -6.13 9.88 -13.61
N LEU A 194 -6.68 8.70 -13.34
CA LEU A 194 -5.91 7.46 -13.25
C LEU A 194 -5.33 7.13 -14.63
N GLN A 195 -4.03 6.89 -14.68
CA GLN A 195 -3.27 6.61 -15.89
C GLN A 195 -2.99 5.13 -16.05
N SER A 196 -2.87 4.40 -14.94
CA SER A 196 -2.57 2.97 -14.92
C SER A 196 -3.36 2.30 -13.81
N LEU A 197 -4.10 1.24 -14.15
CA LEU A 197 -4.72 0.31 -13.21
C LEU A 197 -4.20 -1.08 -13.53
N VAL A 198 -3.43 -1.66 -12.61
CA VAL A 198 -2.88 -3.01 -12.75
C VAL A 198 -3.51 -3.91 -11.69
N VAL A 199 -3.96 -5.09 -12.10
CA VAL A 199 -4.51 -6.10 -11.20
C VAL A 199 -3.84 -7.44 -11.47
N TYR A 200 -3.34 -8.10 -10.42
CA TYR A 200 -2.80 -9.46 -10.53
C TYR A 200 -3.36 -10.34 -9.40
N PRO A 201 -4.47 -11.06 -9.65
CA PRO A 201 -5.08 -11.91 -8.64
C PRO A 201 -4.17 -13.08 -8.29
N SER A 202 -4.11 -13.43 -7.00
CA SER A 202 -3.53 -14.70 -6.58
C SER A 202 -4.43 -15.88 -6.98
N VAL A 203 -3.79 -16.98 -7.38
CA VAL A 203 -4.50 -18.24 -7.61
C VAL A 203 -4.99 -18.78 -6.25
N PRO A 204 -6.30 -18.98 -6.05
CA PRO A 204 -6.79 -19.60 -4.84
C PRO A 204 -6.24 -21.01 -4.67
N VAL A 205 -5.83 -21.35 -3.45
CA VAL A 205 -5.54 -22.75 -3.10
C VAL A 205 -6.85 -23.53 -3.27
N ALA A 206 -6.79 -24.59 -4.08
CA ALA A 206 -7.96 -25.31 -4.55
C ALA A 206 -8.96 -25.64 -3.42
N GLY A 207 -10.22 -25.24 -3.60
CA GLY A 207 -11.34 -25.70 -2.77
C GLY A 207 -11.71 -24.84 -1.55
N LEU A 208 -11.08 -23.68 -1.32
CA LEU A 208 -11.32 -22.95 -0.06
C LEU A 208 -12.03 -21.59 -0.16
N TYR A 209 -12.02 -20.87 -1.30
CA TYR A 209 -12.51 -19.48 -1.30
C TYR A 209 -13.26 -19.06 -2.57
N ALA A 210 -14.58 -19.10 -2.52
CA ALA A 210 -15.48 -18.68 -3.61
C ALA A 210 -15.57 -17.15 -3.82
N SER A 211 -14.94 -16.35 -2.95
CA SER A 211 -15.02 -14.88 -2.99
C SER A 211 -13.83 -14.21 -3.69
N TRP A 212 -12.82 -14.98 -4.11
CA TRP A 212 -11.64 -14.41 -4.77
C TRP A 212 -11.94 -14.18 -6.24
N ARG A 213 -11.51 -13.02 -6.76
CA ARG A 213 -11.69 -12.71 -8.17
C ARG A 213 -10.74 -13.49 -9.05
N THR A 214 -11.32 -14.15 -10.05
CA THR A 214 -10.55 -14.86 -11.06
C THR A 214 -10.12 -13.92 -12.18
N ILE A 215 -9.13 -14.37 -12.96
CA ILE A 215 -8.65 -13.63 -14.13
C ILE A 215 -9.77 -13.46 -15.15
N GLU A 216 -10.63 -14.47 -15.33
CA GLU A 216 -11.76 -14.43 -16.26
C GLU A 216 -12.80 -13.37 -15.87
N GLU A 217 -13.15 -13.27 -14.58
CA GLU A 217 -14.08 -12.24 -14.08
C GLU A 217 -13.52 -10.82 -14.29
N LEU A 218 -12.21 -10.64 -14.06
CA LEU A 218 -11.55 -9.38 -14.28
C LEU A 218 -11.50 -9.02 -15.77
N HIS A 219 -11.28 -9.98 -16.67
CA HIS A 219 -11.32 -9.75 -18.10
C HIS A 219 -12.70 -9.28 -18.58
N PHE A 220 -13.77 -9.85 -18.04
CA PHE A 220 -15.14 -9.42 -18.35
C PHE A 220 -15.36 -7.95 -17.99
N VAL A 221 -14.94 -7.52 -16.79
CA VAL A 221 -15.04 -6.10 -16.41
C VAL A 221 -14.10 -5.22 -17.23
N ASN A 222 -12.92 -5.71 -17.59
CA ASN A 222 -11.97 -4.94 -18.39
C ASN A 222 -12.50 -4.65 -19.80
N GLU A 223 -13.22 -5.60 -20.42
CA GLU A 223 -13.93 -5.38 -21.68
C GLU A 223 -14.96 -4.25 -21.53
N TYR A 224 -15.75 -4.27 -20.45
CA TYR A 224 -16.68 -3.18 -20.13
C TYR A 224 -16.00 -1.83 -19.90
N LEU A 225 -14.77 -1.83 -19.37
CA LEU A 225 -13.94 -0.64 -19.16
C LEU A 225 -13.14 -0.21 -20.41
N GLY A 226 -13.32 -0.88 -21.55
CA GLY A 226 -12.61 -0.56 -22.80
C GLY A 226 -11.12 -0.88 -22.74
N TYR A 227 -10.74 -1.99 -22.09
CA TYR A 227 -9.37 -2.49 -21.97
C TYR A 227 -8.38 -1.53 -21.29
N GLN A 228 -8.87 -0.75 -20.33
CA GLN A 228 -8.06 0.21 -19.57
C GLN A 228 -7.35 -0.39 -18.35
N VAL A 229 -7.66 -1.64 -18.00
CA VAL A 229 -7.05 -2.38 -16.89
C VAL A 229 -6.01 -3.35 -17.43
N ASP A 230 -4.80 -3.30 -16.87
CA ASP A 230 -3.76 -4.29 -17.13
C ASP A 230 -3.93 -5.45 -16.15
N ILE A 231 -4.31 -6.62 -16.68
CA ILE A 231 -4.53 -7.83 -15.87
C ILE A 231 -3.32 -8.75 -16.08
N GLN A 232 -2.59 -9.01 -15.00
CA GLN A 232 -1.37 -9.81 -15.03
C GLN A 232 -1.55 -11.09 -14.19
N THR A 233 -0.86 -12.17 -14.54
CA THR A 233 -0.98 -13.48 -13.86
C THR A 233 -0.06 -13.60 -12.63
N ALA A 234 0.94 -12.73 -12.49
CA ALA A 234 1.81 -12.64 -11.33
C ALA A 234 2.59 -11.32 -11.32
N GLU A 235 2.65 -10.66 -10.15
CA GLU A 235 3.78 -9.81 -9.77
C GLU A 235 4.51 -10.61 -8.67
N TYR A 236 5.76 -10.98 -8.94
CA TYR A 236 6.64 -11.87 -8.16
C TYR A 236 6.43 -11.97 -6.65
#